data_AF-A0A834F198-F1
#
_entry.id   AF-A0A834F198-F1
#
_cell.length_a   1.000
_cell.length_b   1.000
_cell.length_c   1.000
_cell.angle_alpha   90.00
_cell.angle_beta   90.00
_cell.angle_gamma   90.00
#
_symmetry.space_group_name_H-M   'P 1'
#
loop_
_entity.id
_entity.type
_entity.pdbx_description
1 polymer ?
#
loop_
_entity_poly.entity_id
_entity_poly.type
_entity_poly.pdbx_seq_one_letter_code
_entity_poly.pdbx_strand_id
1 'polypeptide(L)'
;MLLSGYGVELAVKSTEYKAVDDTKVKDSKSVTNAGEDDNDEVQGFFFGTLKKSHPELQEHLGELRKHLLESTNDMAPLKVWEMQDLSFQAAARIMSVPKFDSLKVMKDLSQNFPSRASISASLWVSILETGKLFINGLHIDLDVHNPFRSQGEAKILEGLHNLEIKGEHQGKLLSLPVNTVDDSYALDIRHPAIMWMNDIENDQIYQNWPSSLQELLRATFPGVIRQIRRNFFNMVLFLDPLQEESVELLKLAELFYKHKIPLRIGFVFVVNPKDDIDGFSDAGVGFYRLLNYIADEYDVPQAVMSMISLYNKMDVGETLSADAISAYLKRKYPKADPENVLGTESEYDYKRKDGALFYKKSGLDALPLALFNGIPLNPDEMDPEELETIILQRIMDSTTTFQRAVFMGQLAEGMDVVDHLMEQANVVPRNESTHFKHRPKIPGLHRPASCR
;
A
#
# COMPACT_ATOMS: atom_id res chain seq x y z
N MET A 1 22.67 8.89 33.08
CA MET A 1 22.66 7.79 32.10
C MET A 1 23.03 8.39 30.75
N LEU A 2 24.14 7.97 30.13
CA LEU A 2 24.53 8.45 28.81
C LEU A 2 23.81 7.59 27.77
N LEU A 3 23.00 8.21 26.91
CA LEU A 3 22.37 7.53 25.77
C LEU A 3 23.41 7.33 24.67
N SER A 4 23.26 6.26 23.88
CA SER A 4 24.09 5.95 22.71
C SER A 4 23.18 5.64 21.52
N GLY A 5 23.71 5.74 20.30
CA GLY A 5 22.94 5.53 19.06
C GLY A 5 22.41 6.80 18.39
N TYR A 6 22.94 7.97 18.74
CA TYR A 6 22.67 9.23 18.03
C TYR A 6 23.90 9.66 17.20
N GLY A 7 23.66 10.36 16.09
CA GLY A 7 24.67 11.06 15.31
C GLY A 7 24.75 12.53 15.71
N VAL A 8 25.93 13.15 15.54
CA VAL A 8 26.12 14.59 15.73
C VAL A 8 26.57 15.16 14.39
N GLU A 9 25.85 16.17 13.93
CA GLU A 9 26.17 16.90 12.71
C GLU A 9 26.67 18.32 13.07
N LEU A 10 27.76 18.75 12.42
CA LEU A 10 28.22 20.13 12.43
C LEU A 10 27.93 20.75 11.06
N ALA A 11 26.72 21.28 10.91
CA ALA A 11 26.29 21.89 9.65
C ALA A 11 26.98 23.24 9.40
N VAL A 12 27.53 23.42 8.20
CA VAL A 12 28.12 24.69 7.79
C VAL A 12 26.99 25.65 7.42
N LYS A 13 26.77 26.70 8.23
CA LYS A 13 25.65 27.65 8.07
C LYS A 13 25.77 28.59 6.87
N SER A 14 26.99 28.85 6.38
CA SER A 14 27.25 29.75 5.25
C SER A 14 27.93 29.00 4.11
N THR A 15 27.12 28.41 3.21
CA THR A 15 27.59 27.69 2.02
C THR A 15 27.58 28.53 0.74
N GLU A 16 26.90 29.69 0.75
CA GLU A 16 26.59 30.49 -0.46
C GLU A 16 27.78 31.21 -1.11
N TYR A 17 28.94 31.33 -0.45
CA TYR A 17 30.03 32.21 -0.90
C TYR A 17 31.27 31.51 -1.46
N LYS A 18 31.26 30.19 -1.67
CA LYS A 18 32.48 29.45 -2.05
C LYS A 18 32.48 28.79 -3.43
N ALA A 19 31.35 28.67 -4.11
CA ALA A 19 31.28 28.23 -5.49
C ALA A 19 31.46 29.44 -6.41
N VAL A 20 32.70 29.80 -6.72
CA VAL A 20 32.98 30.98 -7.55
C VAL A 20 32.72 30.64 -9.02
N ASP A 21 31.82 31.39 -9.65
CA ASP A 21 31.61 31.34 -11.10
C ASP A 21 32.88 31.84 -11.82
N ASP A 22 33.39 31.03 -12.75
CA ASP A 22 34.70 31.20 -13.37
C ASP A 22 34.74 32.36 -14.38
N THR A 23 33.58 32.96 -14.68
CA THR A 23 33.48 34.14 -15.54
C THR A 23 34.03 35.42 -14.90
N LYS A 24 34.38 35.40 -13.60
CA LYS A 24 34.97 36.53 -12.87
C LYS A 24 36.25 36.19 -12.12
N VAL A 25 37.20 35.50 -12.73
CA VAL A 25 38.58 35.47 -12.20
C VAL A 25 39.35 36.69 -12.71
N LYS A 26 39.14 37.85 -12.06
CA LYS A 26 40.22 38.83 -11.93
C LYS A 26 40.88 38.57 -10.58
N ASP A 27 42.20 38.36 -10.60
CA ASP A 27 43.07 38.30 -9.43
C ASP A 27 42.74 39.44 -8.45
N SER A 28 41.81 39.16 -7.57
CA SER A 28 41.48 40.00 -6.45
C SER A 28 42.30 39.42 -5.31
N LYS A 29 43.59 39.81 -5.27
CA LYS A 29 44.28 40.01 -3.99
C LYS A 29 43.50 41.09 -3.24
N SER A 30 42.33 40.74 -2.72
CA SER A 30 41.66 41.54 -1.70
C SER A 30 42.49 41.35 -0.44
N VAL A 31 43.49 42.20 -0.30
CA VAL A 31 43.94 42.63 1.01
C VAL A 31 42.68 43.10 1.73
N THR A 32 42.12 42.23 2.55
CA THR A 32 41.13 42.63 3.54
C THR A 32 41.84 43.63 4.45
N ASN A 33 41.67 44.91 4.16
CA ASN A 33 41.74 45.95 5.17
C ASN A 33 40.57 45.71 6.13
N ALA A 34 40.67 44.64 6.93
CA ALA A 34 39.95 44.55 8.17
C ALA A 34 40.52 45.67 9.04
N GLY A 35 39.65 46.59 9.45
CA GLY A 35 40.04 47.70 10.31
C GLY A 35 40.82 47.18 11.52
N GLU A 36 41.76 47.99 12.00
CA GLU A 36 42.46 47.80 13.27
C GLU A 36 41.45 47.89 14.43
N ASP A 37 40.58 46.90 14.57
CA ASP A 37 39.85 46.68 15.82
C ASP A 37 40.63 45.62 16.61
N ASP A 38 41.35 46.08 17.63
CA ASP A 38 42.20 45.26 18.49
C ASP A 38 41.37 44.38 19.47
N ASN A 39 40.04 44.41 19.38
CA ASN A 39 39.13 43.68 20.27
C ASN A 39 38.61 42.33 19.73
N ASP A 40 38.93 41.94 18.50
CA ASP A 40 38.46 40.67 17.95
C ASP A 40 39.26 39.48 18.52
N GLU A 41 38.52 38.50 19.07
CA GLU A 41 39.06 37.22 19.53
C GLU A 41 39.40 36.35 18.32
N VAL A 42 40.69 36.01 18.15
CA VAL A 42 41.15 35.11 17.09
C VAL A 42 41.60 33.79 17.72
N GLN A 43 40.84 32.72 17.49
CA GLN A 43 41.04 31.37 18.07
C GLN A 43 41.31 31.34 19.59
N GLY A 44 40.56 32.10 20.39
CA GLY A 44 40.74 32.13 21.85
C GLY A 44 41.74 33.16 22.37
N PHE A 45 42.38 33.93 21.49
CA PHE A 45 43.37 34.97 21.88
C PHE A 45 42.84 36.39 21.65
N PHE A 46 42.92 37.22 22.70
CA PHE A 46 42.62 38.66 22.63
C PHE A 46 43.89 39.46 22.38
N PHE A 47 44.17 39.74 21.11
CA PHE A 47 45.42 40.40 20.69
C PHE A 47 45.55 41.84 21.20
N GLY A 48 44.45 42.57 21.43
CA GLY A 48 44.51 43.92 22.02
C GLY A 48 45.00 43.94 23.47
N THR A 49 44.65 42.94 24.27
CA THR A 49 45.12 42.80 25.66
C THR A 49 46.57 42.31 25.69
N LEU A 50 46.94 41.41 24.78
CA LEU A 50 48.29 40.87 24.66
C LEU A 50 49.30 41.95 24.19
N LYS A 51 48.92 42.80 23.23
CA LYS A 51 49.74 43.94 22.80
C LYS A 51 49.93 44.99 23.89
N LYS A 52 48.95 45.18 24.78
CA LYS A 52 49.03 46.11 25.92
C LYS A 52 49.88 45.58 27.07
N SER A 53 49.91 44.26 27.27
CA SER A 53 50.64 43.61 28.37
C SER A 53 52.11 43.32 28.03
N HIS A 54 52.43 43.10 26.75
CA HIS A 54 53.79 42.82 26.27
C HIS A 54 54.17 43.71 25.07
N PRO A 55 54.49 45.00 25.32
CA PRO A 55 54.85 45.95 24.26
C PRO A 55 56.10 45.56 23.47
N GLU A 56 57.02 44.80 24.05
CA GLU A 56 58.26 44.33 23.43
C GLU A 56 58.07 43.24 22.36
N LEU A 57 56.92 42.56 22.33
CA LEU A 57 56.62 41.44 21.42
C LEU A 57 55.55 41.78 20.37
N GLN A 58 55.26 43.07 20.19
CA GLN A 58 54.17 43.54 19.33
C GLN A 58 54.32 43.07 17.87
N GLU A 59 55.55 43.01 17.36
CA GLU A 59 55.86 42.53 16.00
C GLU A 59 55.60 41.02 15.85
N HIS A 60 56.09 40.20 16.79
CA HIS A 60 55.88 38.76 16.81
C HIS A 60 54.40 38.37 17.04
N LEU A 61 53.67 39.13 17.87
CA LEU A 61 52.22 38.96 18.04
C LEU A 61 51.45 39.32 16.76
N GLY A 62 51.96 40.28 15.99
CA GLY A 62 51.45 40.61 14.65
C GLY A 62 51.66 39.46 13.66
N GLU A 63 52.85 38.86 13.63
CA GLU A 63 53.16 37.69 12.80
C GLU A 63 52.35 36.46 13.19
N LEU A 64 52.18 36.21 14.50
CA LEU A 64 51.35 35.10 15.00
C LEU A 64 49.88 35.31 14.63
N ARG A 65 49.35 36.52 14.79
CA ARG A 65 47.97 36.85 14.36
C ARG A 65 47.82 36.60 12.86
N LYS A 66 48.81 37.00 12.06
CA LYS A 66 48.83 36.79 10.61
C LYS A 66 48.87 35.29 10.25
N HIS A 67 49.70 34.50 10.91
CA HIS A 67 49.78 33.06 10.72
C HIS A 67 48.48 32.34 11.15
N LEU A 68 47.84 32.78 12.22
CA LEU A 68 46.54 32.24 12.66
C LEU A 68 45.44 32.59 11.65
N LEU A 69 45.43 33.79 11.09
CA LEU A 69 44.50 34.18 10.02
C LEU A 69 44.74 33.38 8.72
N GLU A 70 46.00 33.17 8.34
CA GLU A 70 46.38 32.40 7.15
C GLU A 70 46.07 30.90 7.30
N SER A 71 46.32 30.31 8.47
CA SER A 71 45.99 28.91 8.78
C SER A 71 44.49 28.65 8.96
N THR A 72 43.68 29.67 9.26
CA THR A 72 42.22 29.53 9.37
C THR A 72 41.54 29.45 7.98
N ASN A 73 42.25 29.79 6.89
CA ASN A 73 41.72 29.78 5.54
C ASN A 73 41.84 28.42 4.81
N ASP A 74 41.93 27.31 5.55
CA ASP A 74 42.01 25.93 5.03
C ASP A 74 40.80 25.51 4.18
N MET A 75 39.71 26.27 4.23
CA MET A 75 38.51 26.03 3.43
C MET A 75 38.54 26.94 2.20
N ALA A 76 39.56 26.73 1.35
CA ALA A 76 39.67 27.39 0.06
C ALA A 76 38.40 27.15 -0.78
N PRO A 77 37.89 28.16 -1.49
CA PRO A 77 36.71 28.00 -2.34
C PRO A 77 37.01 27.00 -3.47
N LEU A 78 36.24 25.91 -3.54
CA LEU A 78 36.31 24.93 -4.62
C LEU A 78 35.66 25.50 -5.87
N LYS A 79 36.27 25.24 -7.03
CA LYS A 79 35.69 25.68 -8.29
C LYS A 79 34.53 24.76 -8.69
N VAL A 80 33.54 25.29 -9.40
CA VAL A 80 32.27 24.60 -9.67
C VAL A 80 32.45 23.25 -10.38
N TRP A 81 33.46 23.10 -11.24
CA TRP A 81 33.74 21.82 -11.90
C TRP A 81 34.47 20.81 -11.00
N GLU A 82 35.27 21.26 -10.04
CA GLU A 82 35.99 20.37 -9.10
C GLU A 82 35.01 19.64 -8.16
N MET A 83 33.85 20.26 -7.91
CA MET A 83 32.77 19.64 -7.12
C MET A 83 32.08 18.47 -7.84
N GLN A 84 32.05 18.45 -9.18
CA GLN A 84 31.39 17.37 -9.92
C GLN A 84 32.16 16.03 -9.80
N ASP A 85 33.49 16.08 -9.74
CA ASP A 85 34.34 14.89 -9.68
C ASP A 85 34.68 14.45 -8.24
N LEU A 86 34.26 15.22 -7.24
CA LEU A 86 34.68 15.01 -5.86
C LEU A 86 34.25 13.65 -5.29
N SER A 87 33.03 13.20 -5.61
CA SER A 87 32.52 11.87 -5.23
C SER A 87 33.34 10.74 -5.85
N PHE A 88 33.75 10.89 -7.11
CA PHE A 88 34.57 9.92 -7.81
C PHE A 88 35.97 9.83 -7.22
N GLN A 89 36.59 10.97 -6.92
CA GLN A 89 37.93 11.01 -6.33
C GLN A 89 37.94 10.44 -4.91
N ALA A 90 36.90 10.72 -4.13
CA ALA A 90 36.67 10.11 -2.84
C ALA A 90 36.64 8.57 -2.95
N ALA A 91 35.88 8.04 -3.90
CA ALA A 91 35.80 6.61 -4.17
C ALA A 91 37.14 6.03 -4.64
N ALA A 92 37.82 6.69 -5.59
CA ALA A 92 39.13 6.26 -6.10
C ALA A 92 40.18 6.20 -4.98
N ARG A 93 40.18 7.18 -4.07
CA ARG A 93 41.07 7.19 -2.90
C ARG A 93 40.77 6.03 -1.96
N ILE A 94 39.50 5.74 -1.67
CA ILE A 94 39.10 4.59 -0.85
C ILE A 94 39.56 3.27 -1.49
N MET A 95 39.41 3.15 -2.82
CA MET A 95 39.77 1.96 -3.58
C MET A 95 41.29 1.78 -3.77
N SER A 96 42.06 2.86 -3.73
CA SER A 96 43.52 2.83 -3.88
C SER A 96 44.27 2.28 -2.66
N VAL A 97 43.58 2.19 -1.51
CA VAL A 97 44.13 1.74 -0.23
C VAL A 97 43.83 0.24 -0.03
N PRO A 98 44.68 -0.54 0.67
CA PRO A 98 44.41 -1.94 0.97
C PRO A 98 43.03 -2.18 1.60
N LYS A 99 42.38 -3.30 1.28
CA LYS A 99 41.00 -3.64 1.69
C LYS A 99 40.73 -3.53 3.19
N PHE A 100 41.74 -3.73 4.03
CA PHE A 100 41.60 -3.64 5.48
C PHE A 100 41.51 -2.19 5.98
N ASP A 101 42.18 -1.27 5.29
CA ASP A 101 42.24 0.14 5.65
C ASP A 101 41.23 0.99 4.87
N SER A 102 40.65 0.47 3.79
CA SER A 102 39.66 1.18 2.96
C SER A 102 38.45 1.65 3.76
N LEU A 103 37.91 0.84 4.67
CA LEU A 103 36.79 1.22 5.55
C LEU A 103 37.18 2.34 6.53
N LYS A 104 38.43 2.35 6.99
CA LYS A 104 38.94 3.40 7.90
C LYS A 104 39.09 4.72 7.16
N VAL A 105 39.58 4.67 5.92
CA VAL A 105 39.68 5.85 5.04
C VAL A 105 38.30 6.35 4.64
N MET A 106 37.36 5.45 4.32
CA MET A 106 35.97 5.80 4.04
C MET A 106 35.32 6.50 5.25
N LYS A 107 35.54 5.98 6.46
CA LYS A 107 35.05 6.61 7.68
C LYS A 107 35.64 8.00 7.91
N ASP A 108 36.97 8.16 7.79
CA ASP A 108 37.62 9.46 7.96
C ASP A 108 37.12 10.48 6.93
N LEU A 109 37.02 10.05 5.66
CA LEU A 109 36.57 10.90 4.57
C LEU A 109 35.11 11.29 4.71
N SER A 110 34.23 10.39 5.17
CA SER A 110 32.82 10.67 5.41
C SER A 110 32.60 11.60 6.60
N GLN A 111 33.36 11.42 7.69
CA GLN A 111 33.22 12.23 8.90
C GLN A 111 33.82 13.63 8.76
N ASN A 112 34.87 13.78 7.94
CA ASN A 112 35.62 15.01 7.76
C ASN A 112 35.56 15.55 6.31
N PHE A 113 34.49 15.23 5.57
CA PHE A 113 34.41 15.50 4.13
C PHE A 113 34.69 16.96 3.74
N PRO A 114 34.08 17.98 4.40
CA PRO A 114 34.28 19.38 4.00
C PRO A 114 35.73 19.88 4.13
N SER A 115 36.53 19.32 5.05
CA SER A 115 37.94 19.71 5.23
C SER A 115 38.91 18.90 4.36
N ARG A 116 38.47 17.75 3.82
CA ARG A 116 39.29 16.87 2.97
C ARG A 116 39.10 17.09 1.47
N ALA A 117 38.08 17.84 1.08
CA ALA A 117 37.66 18.01 -0.31
C ALA A 117 38.65 18.79 -1.20
N SER A 118 39.55 19.59 -0.63
CA SER A 118 40.49 20.46 -1.36
C SER A 118 41.77 19.80 -1.89
N ILE A 119 42.02 18.53 -1.55
CA ILE A 119 43.37 17.91 -1.68
C ILE A 119 43.50 16.94 -2.87
N SER A 120 42.50 16.83 -3.73
CA SER A 120 42.53 15.80 -4.78
C SER A 120 42.10 16.42 -6.12
N ALA A 121 42.95 16.29 -7.14
CA ALA A 121 42.68 16.71 -8.50
C ALA A 121 43.51 15.85 -9.47
N SER A 122 42.92 14.75 -9.98
CA SER A 122 43.26 14.12 -11.28
C SER A 122 42.74 12.68 -11.40
N LEU A 123 41.45 12.49 -11.76
CA LEU A 123 40.98 11.33 -12.55
C LEU A 123 39.49 11.46 -12.90
N TRP A 124 39.08 10.99 -14.09
CA TRP A 124 37.73 11.14 -14.66
C TRP A 124 37.06 9.77 -14.93
N VAL A 125 35.88 9.47 -14.36
CA VAL A 125 34.81 8.54 -14.87
C VAL A 125 33.51 8.79 -14.06
N SER A 126 32.32 8.72 -14.70
CA SER A 126 30.99 9.01 -14.07
C SER A 126 30.11 7.77 -13.81
N ILE A 127 29.49 7.66 -12.63
CA ILE A 127 28.33 6.78 -12.30
C ILE A 127 27.39 7.51 -11.29
N LEU A 128 26.06 7.36 -11.45
CA LEU A 128 25.01 7.82 -10.51
C LEU A 128 24.76 6.77 -9.41
N GLU A 129 24.67 7.14 -8.13
CA GLU A 129 24.26 6.21 -7.07
C GLU A 129 23.22 6.81 -6.10
N THR A 130 22.07 6.12 -5.99
CA THR A 130 21.16 6.20 -4.84
C THR A 130 21.61 5.19 -3.79
N GLY A 131 21.90 5.61 -2.56
CA GLY A 131 22.34 4.71 -1.48
C GLY A 131 21.22 3.75 -1.06
N LYS A 132 21.34 2.48 -1.45
CA LYS A 132 20.44 1.39 -1.02
C LYS A 132 21.23 0.39 -0.19
N LEU A 133 20.77 0.11 1.03
CA LEU A 133 21.38 -0.90 1.89
C LEU A 133 20.68 -2.24 1.67
N PHE A 134 21.47 -3.29 1.45
CA PHE A 134 20.97 -4.66 1.43
C PHE A 134 21.67 -5.48 2.51
N ILE A 135 20.90 -6.22 3.29
CA ILE A 135 21.43 -7.26 4.18
C ILE A 135 20.91 -8.60 3.67
N ASN A 136 21.83 -9.50 3.30
CA ASN A 136 21.50 -10.83 2.75
C ASN A 136 20.51 -10.82 1.57
N GLY A 137 20.54 -9.76 0.74
CA GLY A 137 19.65 -9.59 -0.42
C GLY A 137 18.34 -8.86 -0.12
N LEU A 138 18.01 -8.61 1.14
CA LEU A 138 16.84 -7.83 1.56
C LEU A 138 17.16 -6.34 1.54
N HIS A 139 16.35 -5.56 0.83
CA HIS A 139 16.44 -4.11 0.83
C HIS A 139 16.02 -3.55 2.20
N ILE A 140 16.89 -2.77 2.82
CA ILE A 140 16.61 -2.09 4.07
C ILE A 140 16.34 -0.62 3.77
N ASP A 141 15.15 -0.18 4.15
CA ASP A 141 14.81 1.23 4.16
C ASP A 141 15.54 1.94 5.31
N LEU A 142 16.46 2.83 4.96
CA LEU A 142 17.32 3.55 5.89
C LEU A 142 16.54 4.57 6.74
N ASP A 143 15.34 4.98 6.32
CA ASP A 143 14.52 5.97 7.02
C ASP A 143 13.80 5.35 8.24
N VAL A 144 13.54 4.05 8.20
CA VAL A 144 12.78 3.31 9.23
C VAL A 144 13.68 2.41 10.08
N HIS A 145 14.89 2.12 9.62
CA HIS A 145 15.77 1.14 10.27
C HIS A 145 16.61 1.73 11.39
N ASN A 146 16.33 1.29 12.62
CA ASN A 146 17.14 1.58 13.80
C ASN A 146 18.19 0.45 13.97
N PRO A 147 19.48 0.72 14.29
CA PRO A 147 20.51 -0.30 14.53
C PRO A 147 20.13 -1.41 15.54
N PHE A 148 19.10 -1.22 16.37
CA PHE A 148 18.65 -2.24 17.32
C PHE A 148 17.68 -3.29 16.76
N ARG A 149 17.17 -3.14 15.53
CA ARG A 149 16.15 -4.04 14.96
C ARG A 149 16.69 -5.30 14.26
N SER A 150 18.01 -5.44 14.08
CA SER A 150 18.64 -6.59 13.39
C SER A 150 18.56 -7.94 14.13
N GLN A 151 17.90 -8.02 15.29
CA GLN A 151 17.78 -9.27 16.07
C GLN A 151 16.84 -10.31 15.45
N GLY A 152 15.87 -9.90 14.63
CA GLY A 152 14.93 -10.82 13.99
C GLY A 152 15.62 -11.73 12.96
N GLU A 153 16.51 -11.16 12.16
CA GLU A 153 17.25 -11.88 11.12
C GLU A 153 18.26 -12.88 11.71
N ALA A 154 18.95 -12.51 12.80
CA ALA A 154 19.86 -13.39 13.51
C ALA A 154 19.16 -14.69 13.97
N LYS A 155 17.89 -14.63 14.38
CA LYS A 155 17.10 -15.81 14.77
C LYS A 155 16.77 -16.71 13.57
N ILE A 156 16.49 -16.14 12.40
CA ILE A 156 16.23 -16.91 11.18
C ILE A 156 17.51 -17.61 10.74
N LEU A 157 18.64 -16.90 10.78
CA LEU A 157 19.96 -17.47 10.48
C LEU A 157 20.35 -18.57 11.45
N GLU A 158 20.07 -18.38 12.75
CA GLU A 158 20.28 -19.41 13.78
C GLU A 158 19.38 -20.63 13.55
N GLY A 159 18.12 -20.42 13.16
CA GLY A 159 17.20 -21.49 12.77
C GLY A 159 17.73 -22.31 11.58
N LEU A 160 18.20 -21.66 10.52
CA LEU A 160 18.83 -22.32 9.38
C LEU A 160 20.11 -23.06 9.78
N HIS A 161 20.91 -22.47 10.66
CA HIS A 161 22.12 -23.11 11.18
C HIS A 161 21.81 -24.36 12.00
N ASN A 162 20.72 -24.35 12.79
CA ASN A 162 20.24 -25.50 13.55
C ASN A 162 19.72 -26.62 12.64
N LEU A 163 19.29 -26.29 11.42
CA LEU A 163 18.93 -27.25 10.36
C LEU A 163 20.13 -27.69 9.52
N GLU A 164 21.36 -27.41 9.98
CA GLU A 164 22.62 -27.72 9.29
C GLU A 164 22.82 -27.04 7.93
N ILE A 165 21.99 -26.05 7.58
CA ILE A 165 22.14 -25.24 6.37
C ILE A 165 23.19 -24.17 6.64
N LYS A 166 24.43 -24.44 6.22
CA LYS A 166 25.61 -23.61 6.51
C LYS A 166 26.24 -23.03 5.23
N GLY A 167 26.92 -21.89 5.39
CA GLY A 167 27.81 -21.32 4.37
C GLY A 167 27.07 -20.77 3.14
N GLU A 168 27.58 -21.05 1.94
CA GLU A 168 27.07 -20.48 0.68
C GLU A 168 25.61 -20.82 0.39
N HIS A 169 25.11 -21.97 0.87
CA HIS A 169 23.73 -22.39 0.66
C HIS A 169 22.74 -21.51 1.42
N GLN A 170 23.15 -20.94 2.56
CA GLN A 170 22.31 -20.05 3.36
C GLN A 170 22.04 -18.73 2.63
N GLY A 171 23.09 -18.11 2.07
CA GLY A 171 22.95 -16.89 1.27
C GLY A 171 22.12 -17.13 0.00
N LYS A 172 22.32 -18.26 -0.68
CA LYS A 172 21.52 -18.65 -1.86
C LYS A 172 20.04 -18.85 -1.50
N LEU A 173 19.76 -19.53 -0.39
CA LEU A 173 18.39 -19.79 0.08
C LEU A 173 17.66 -18.48 0.43
N LEU A 174 18.33 -17.55 1.13
CA LEU A 174 17.76 -16.24 1.47
C LEU A 174 17.56 -15.36 0.25
N SER A 175 18.40 -15.51 -0.78
CA SER A 175 18.28 -14.78 -2.04
C SER A 175 17.25 -15.37 -3.01
N LEU A 176 16.66 -16.53 -2.71
CA LEU A 176 15.63 -17.10 -3.57
C LEU A 176 14.42 -16.16 -3.57
N PRO A 177 13.90 -15.79 -4.75
CA PRO A 177 12.62 -15.12 -4.84
C PRO A 177 11.56 -16.16 -4.47
N VAL A 178 11.25 -16.24 -3.18
CA VAL A 178 9.98 -16.81 -2.76
C VAL A 178 8.96 -15.81 -3.27
N ASN A 179 8.24 -16.16 -4.34
CA ASN A 179 7.04 -15.43 -4.71
C ASN A 179 6.22 -15.35 -3.43
N THR A 180 6.08 -14.15 -2.89
CA THR A 180 5.10 -13.89 -1.84
C THR A 180 3.78 -14.27 -2.48
N VAL A 181 3.30 -15.48 -2.19
CA VAL A 181 1.91 -15.82 -2.43
C VAL A 181 1.19 -14.75 -1.66
N ASP A 182 0.43 -13.90 -2.36
CA ASP A 182 -0.40 -12.91 -1.69
C ASP A 182 -1.16 -13.67 -0.61
N ASP A 183 -0.94 -13.35 0.67
CA ASP A 183 -1.54 -14.08 1.80
C ASP A 183 -3.08 -13.99 1.79
N SER A 184 -3.64 -13.25 0.83
CA SER A 184 -5.06 -13.15 0.54
C SER A 184 -5.57 -14.38 -0.22
N TYR A 185 -6.31 -15.22 0.50
CA TYR A 185 -7.11 -16.27 -0.12
C TYR A 185 -8.26 -15.62 -0.91
N ALA A 186 -8.60 -16.20 -2.06
CA ALA A 186 -9.76 -15.83 -2.84
C ALA A 186 -10.82 -16.95 -2.77
N LEU A 187 -12.09 -16.57 -2.70
CA LEU A 187 -13.22 -17.49 -2.78
C LEU A 187 -13.71 -17.60 -4.23
N ASP A 188 -14.09 -18.81 -4.63
CA ASP A 188 -14.70 -19.02 -5.94
C ASP A 188 -16.09 -18.34 -6.01
N ILE A 189 -16.18 -17.32 -6.87
CA ILE A 189 -17.40 -16.52 -7.09
C ILE A 189 -18.36 -17.12 -8.12
N ARG A 190 -18.07 -18.31 -8.69
CA ARG A 190 -18.95 -18.99 -9.66
C ARG A 190 -20.04 -19.80 -8.93
N HIS A 191 -20.62 -19.25 -7.88
CA HIS A 191 -21.62 -19.92 -7.05
C HIS A 191 -23.06 -19.54 -7.45
N PRO A 192 -23.99 -20.51 -7.59
CA PRO A 192 -25.37 -20.25 -8.05
C PRO A 192 -26.23 -19.42 -7.07
N ALA A 193 -25.76 -19.28 -5.82
CA ALA A 193 -26.39 -18.46 -4.79
C ALA A 193 -26.17 -16.95 -5.00
N ILE A 194 -25.19 -16.56 -5.83
CA ILE A 194 -24.92 -15.16 -6.12
C ILE A 194 -25.96 -14.67 -7.13
N MET A 195 -26.70 -13.64 -6.75
CA MET A 195 -27.64 -12.94 -7.61
C MET A 195 -26.92 -11.77 -8.28
N TRP A 196 -26.57 -11.91 -9.56
CA TRP A 196 -25.90 -10.87 -10.33
C TRP A 196 -26.87 -9.77 -10.74
N MET A 197 -26.57 -8.52 -10.36
CA MET A 197 -27.35 -7.35 -10.74
C MET A 197 -27.13 -6.97 -12.20
N ASN A 198 -25.89 -7.09 -12.67
CA ASN A 198 -25.50 -6.72 -14.03
C ASN A 198 -24.51 -7.75 -14.62
N ASP A 199 -24.40 -7.72 -15.94
CA ASP A 199 -23.41 -8.46 -16.71
C ASP A 199 -22.77 -7.52 -17.74
N ILE A 200 -21.49 -7.20 -17.53
CA ILE A 200 -20.75 -6.25 -18.37
C ILE A 200 -20.66 -6.75 -19.82
N GLU A 201 -20.66 -8.07 -20.02
CA GLU A 201 -20.53 -8.67 -21.34
C GLU A 201 -21.85 -8.74 -22.10
N ASN A 202 -22.95 -8.98 -21.40
CA ASN A 202 -24.22 -9.30 -22.04
C ASN A 202 -25.24 -8.15 -22.04
N ASP A 203 -25.20 -7.25 -21.06
CA ASP A 203 -26.24 -6.23 -20.91
C ASP A 203 -26.17 -5.14 -22.00
N GLN A 204 -27.35 -4.67 -22.43
CA GLN A 204 -27.47 -3.64 -23.47
C GLN A 204 -26.84 -2.30 -23.05
N ILE A 205 -26.81 -1.99 -21.75
CA ILE A 205 -26.28 -0.73 -21.22
C ILE A 205 -24.78 -0.55 -21.50
N TYR A 206 -24.04 -1.66 -21.73
CA TYR A 206 -22.61 -1.71 -22.02
C TYR A 206 -22.31 -1.99 -23.50
N GLN A 207 -23.33 -2.04 -24.37
CA GLN A 207 -23.15 -2.40 -25.79
C GLN A 207 -22.17 -1.47 -26.53
N ASN A 208 -22.09 -0.20 -26.13
CA ASN A 208 -21.19 0.79 -26.73
C ASN A 208 -19.73 0.62 -26.32
N TRP A 209 -19.43 -0.24 -25.34
CA TRP A 209 -18.07 -0.47 -24.87
C TRP A 209 -17.35 -1.45 -25.80
N PRO A 210 -16.05 -1.24 -26.07
CA PRO A 210 -15.28 -2.18 -26.85
C PRO A 210 -15.07 -3.49 -26.08
N SER A 211 -15.15 -4.63 -26.77
CA SER A 211 -14.96 -5.96 -26.16
C SER A 211 -13.52 -6.48 -26.24
N SER A 212 -12.68 -5.86 -27.06
CA SER A 212 -11.30 -6.34 -27.29
C SER A 212 -10.43 -6.20 -26.04
N LEU A 213 -9.74 -7.28 -25.65
CA LEU A 213 -8.76 -7.26 -24.55
C LEU A 213 -7.57 -6.34 -24.86
N GLN A 214 -7.27 -6.09 -26.13
CA GLN A 214 -6.21 -5.18 -26.55
C GLN A 214 -6.47 -3.73 -26.10
N GLU A 215 -7.72 -3.39 -25.79
CA GLU A 215 -8.05 -2.09 -25.21
C GLU A 215 -7.43 -1.88 -23.83
N LEU A 216 -7.04 -2.95 -23.11
CA LEU A 216 -6.25 -2.84 -21.88
C LEU A 216 -4.82 -2.36 -22.14
N LEU A 217 -4.25 -2.59 -23.33
CA LEU A 217 -2.86 -2.26 -23.65
C LEU A 217 -2.67 -0.88 -24.26
N ARG A 218 -3.76 -0.22 -24.69
CA ARG A 218 -3.69 1.13 -25.26
C ARG A 218 -3.13 2.13 -24.24
N ALA A 219 -2.47 3.20 -24.66
CA ALA A 219 -2.04 4.24 -23.72
C ALA A 219 -3.25 5.02 -23.19
N THR A 220 -3.33 5.22 -21.87
CA THR A 220 -4.32 6.10 -21.22
C THR A 220 -3.65 6.97 -20.17
N PHE A 221 -4.28 8.09 -19.81
CA PHE A 221 -3.81 8.88 -18.69
C PHE A 221 -3.91 8.09 -17.37
N PRO A 222 -2.92 8.21 -16.48
CA PRO A 222 -3.00 7.63 -15.13
C PRO A 222 -4.28 8.08 -14.41
N GLY A 223 -4.90 7.18 -13.64
CA GLY A 223 -6.13 7.45 -12.90
C GLY A 223 -7.44 7.29 -13.69
N VAL A 224 -7.37 7.04 -15.01
CA VAL A 224 -8.59 6.82 -15.81
C VAL A 224 -8.95 5.35 -15.87
N ILE A 225 -10.14 5.02 -15.38
CA ILE A 225 -10.72 3.67 -15.47
C ILE A 225 -11.21 3.42 -16.89
N ARG A 226 -10.83 2.27 -17.46
CA ARG A 226 -11.20 1.89 -18.83
C ARG A 226 -12.55 1.19 -18.85
N GLN A 227 -13.39 1.63 -19.78
CA GLN A 227 -14.67 1.00 -20.06
C GLN A 227 -14.46 -0.09 -21.13
N ILE A 228 -14.38 -1.34 -20.70
CA ILE A 228 -14.22 -2.50 -21.58
C ILE A 228 -15.34 -3.48 -21.29
N ARG A 229 -15.95 -4.02 -22.33
CA ARG A 229 -17.09 -4.92 -22.28
C ARG A 229 -16.67 -6.36 -21.91
N ARG A 230 -16.05 -6.52 -20.74
CA ARG A 230 -15.49 -7.76 -20.19
C ARG A 230 -15.62 -7.80 -18.67
N ASN A 231 -15.86 -8.99 -18.10
CA ASN A 231 -16.06 -9.19 -16.67
C ASN A 231 -14.74 -9.26 -15.86
N PHE A 232 -13.89 -8.23 -15.97
CA PHE A 232 -12.60 -8.16 -15.25
C PHE A 232 -12.73 -7.97 -13.74
N PHE A 233 -13.71 -7.19 -13.33
CA PHE A 233 -13.87 -6.77 -11.94
C PHE A 233 -15.25 -7.19 -11.46
N ASN A 234 -15.26 -8.00 -10.40
CA ASN A 234 -16.45 -8.62 -9.84
C ASN A 234 -16.51 -8.30 -8.35
N MET A 235 -17.60 -7.70 -7.89
CA MET A 235 -17.89 -7.43 -6.50
C MET A 235 -19.06 -8.28 -6.04
N VAL A 236 -18.86 -9.08 -4.99
CA VAL A 236 -19.93 -9.90 -4.39
C VAL A 236 -20.17 -9.43 -2.96
N LEU A 237 -21.37 -8.94 -2.69
CA LEU A 237 -21.77 -8.43 -1.38
C LEU A 237 -22.58 -9.48 -0.62
N PHE A 238 -22.12 -9.84 0.57
CA PHE A 238 -22.85 -10.65 1.54
C PHE A 238 -23.57 -9.74 2.51
N LEU A 239 -24.89 -9.80 2.50
CA LEU A 239 -25.75 -8.84 3.18
C LEU A 239 -26.80 -9.55 4.03
N ASP A 240 -27.10 -8.98 5.20
CA ASP A 240 -28.29 -9.29 5.97
C ASP A 240 -29.29 -8.14 5.77
N PRO A 241 -30.46 -8.37 5.15
CA PRO A 241 -31.42 -7.30 4.85
C PRO A 241 -32.00 -6.61 6.09
N LEU A 242 -31.78 -7.15 7.30
CA LEU A 242 -32.21 -6.58 8.56
C LEU A 242 -31.17 -5.62 9.18
N GLN A 243 -29.91 -5.66 8.72
CA GLN A 243 -28.85 -4.77 9.19
C GLN A 243 -28.87 -3.43 8.44
N GLU A 244 -28.62 -2.33 9.15
CA GLU A 244 -28.62 -0.99 8.57
C GLU A 244 -27.44 -0.78 7.62
N GLU A 245 -26.26 -1.31 7.97
CA GLU A 245 -25.04 -1.21 7.17
C GLU A 245 -25.23 -1.86 5.78
N SER A 246 -26.04 -2.92 5.70
CA SER A 246 -26.36 -3.58 4.43
C SER A 246 -27.14 -2.67 3.47
N VAL A 247 -27.94 -1.75 3.99
CA VAL A 247 -28.71 -0.78 3.19
C VAL A 247 -27.80 0.24 2.54
N GLU A 248 -26.76 0.70 3.26
CA GLU A 248 -25.78 1.65 2.74
C GLU A 248 -24.96 1.04 1.60
N LEU A 249 -24.55 -0.23 1.75
CA LEU A 249 -23.88 -0.98 0.69
C LEU A 249 -24.75 -1.19 -0.54
N LEU A 250 -26.07 -1.40 -0.37
CA LEU A 250 -27.01 -1.47 -1.49
C LEU A 250 -27.11 -0.13 -2.24
N LYS A 251 -27.13 1.00 -1.52
CA LYS A 251 -27.13 2.34 -2.13
C LYS A 251 -25.82 2.60 -2.88
N LEU A 252 -24.67 2.18 -2.34
CA LEU A 252 -23.38 2.28 -3.02
C LEU A 252 -23.34 1.42 -4.30
N ALA A 253 -23.89 0.20 -4.24
CA ALA A 253 -24.01 -0.65 -5.42
C ALA A 253 -24.89 -0.02 -6.52
N GLU A 254 -26.00 0.61 -6.14
CA GLU A 254 -26.83 1.39 -7.07
C GLU A 254 -26.05 2.55 -7.70
N LEU A 255 -25.23 3.26 -6.92
CA LEU A 255 -24.37 4.34 -7.41
C LEU A 255 -23.43 3.82 -8.51
N PHE A 256 -22.70 2.72 -8.24
CA PHE A 256 -21.80 2.12 -9.23
C PHE A 256 -22.51 1.67 -10.51
N TYR A 257 -23.68 1.05 -10.37
CA TYR A 257 -24.50 0.63 -11.51
C TYR A 257 -24.95 1.84 -12.36
N LYS A 258 -25.46 2.89 -11.73
CA LYS A 258 -25.91 4.13 -12.40
C LYS A 258 -24.77 4.85 -13.12
N HIS A 259 -23.59 4.92 -12.50
CA HIS A 259 -22.41 5.56 -13.06
C HIS A 259 -21.68 4.70 -14.10
N LYS A 260 -22.17 3.48 -14.38
CA LYS A 260 -21.57 2.53 -15.34
C LYS A 260 -20.08 2.32 -15.05
N ILE A 261 -19.73 2.13 -13.78
CA ILE A 261 -18.40 1.64 -13.42
C ILE A 261 -18.25 0.23 -14.03
N PRO A 262 -17.08 -0.14 -14.60
CA PRO A 262 -16.85 -1.47 -15.17
C PRO A 262 -16.71 -2.52 -14.06
N LEU A 263 -17.75 -2.68 -13.24
CA LEU A 263 -17.80 -3.56 -12.09
C LEU A 263 -19.07 -4.40 -12.19
N ARG A 264 -18.89 -5.72 -12.19
CA ARG A 264 -19.99 -6.67 -12.10
C ARG A 264 -20.37 -6.84 -10.65
N ILE A 265 -21.62 -6.56 -10.28
CA ILE A 265 -22.10 -6.52 -8.91
C ILE A 265 -23.02 -7.71 -8.66
N GLY A 266 -22.72 -8.48 -7.63
CA GLY A 266 -23.51 -9.63 -7.19
C GLY A 266 -23.88 -9.52 -5.72
N PHE A 267 -25.03 -10.08 -5.36
CA PHE A 267 -25.54 -10.10 -3.99
C PHE A 267 -25.74 -11.53 -3.50
N VAL A 268 -25.42 -11.75 -2.22
CA VAL A 268 -25.75 -12.95 -1.47
C VAL A 268 -26.46 -12.49 -0.20
N PHE A 269 -27.78 -12.66 -0.17
CA PHE A 269 -28.56 -12.37 1.03
C PHE A 269 -28.48 -13.54 2.00
N VAL A 270 -27.97 -13.29 3.20
CA VAL A 270 -27.87 -14.28 4.27
C VAL A 270 -29.09 -14.13 5.16
N VAL A 271 -30.14 -14.88 4.82
CA VAL A 271 -31.41 -14.89 5.55
C VAL A 271 -31.62 -16.24 6.25
N ASN A 272 -32.65 -16.30 7.09
CA ASN A 272 -32.96 -17.49 7.87
C ASN A 272 -33.24 -18.71 6.96
N PRO A 273 -32.47 -19.82 7.07
CA PRO A 273 -32.57 -20.95 6.14
C PRO A 273 -33.63 -21.99 6.54
N LYS A 274 -34.36 -21.79 7.64
CA LYS A 274 -35.32 -22.79 8.12
C LYS A 274 -36.61 -22.79 7.30
N ASP A 275 -37.13 -23.99 7.04
CA ASP A 275 -38.33 -24.21 6.20
C ASP A 275 -39.64 -23.81 6.87
N ASP A 276 -39.69 -23.85 8.19
CA ASP A 276 -40.89 -23.56 9.00
C ASP A 276 -41.20 -22.06 9.13
N ILE A 277 -40.30 -21.21 8.64
CA ILE A 277 -40.38 -19.76 8.75
C ILE A 277 -40.84 -19.18 7.42
N ASP A 278 -41.92 -18.40 7.48
CA ASP A 278 -42.51 -17.70 6.34
C ASP A 278 -42.11 -16.21 6.29
N GLY A 279 -42.52 -15.53 5.22
CA GLY A 279 -42.23 -14.11 5.03
C GLY A 279 -43.08 -13.16 5.88
N PHE A 280 -44.11 -13.67 6.57
CA PHE A 280 -44.93 -12.89 7.50
C PHE A 280 -44.35 -12.91 8.92
N SER A 281 -43.65 -13.98 9.30
CA SER A 281 -43.00 -14.13 10.60
C SER A 281 -41.58 -13.56 10.62
N ASP A 282 -40.84 -13.69 9.52
CA ASP A 282 -39.46 -13.20 9.41
C ASP A 282 -39.33 -12.22 8.23
N ALA A 283 -38.95 -10.99 8.56
CA ALA A 283 -38.82 -9.91 7.58
C ALA A 283 -37.68 -10.15 6.58
N GLY A 284 -36.62 -10.87 6.96
CA GLY A 284 -35.53 -11.21 6.05
C GLY A 284 -35.97 -12.23 5.00
N VAL A 285 -36.74 -13.24 5.42
CA VAL A 285 -37.38 -14.20 4.50
C VAL A 285 -38.38 -13.51 3.59
N GLY A 286 -39.22 -12.62 4.15
CA GLY A 286 -40.19 -11.85 3.38
C GLY A 286 -39.51 -10.93 2.35
N PHE A 287 -38.38 -10.31 2.72
CA PHE A 287 -37.59 -9.48 1.83
C PHE A 287 -37.04 -10.30 0.66
N TYR A 288 -36.44 -11.45 0.94
CA TYR A 288 -35.83 -12.30 -0.08
C TYR A 288 -36.87 -12.86 -1.06
N ARG A 289 -38.04 -13.28 -0.57
CA ARG A 289 -39.15 -13.74 -1.43
C ARG A 289 -39.72 -12.62 -2.28
N LEU A 290 -39.89 -11.43 -1.72
CA LEU A 290 -40.32 -10.25 -2.47
C LEU A 290 -39.32 -9.89 -3.56
N LEU A 291 -38.02 -9.94 -3.25
CA LEU A 291 -36.95 -9.70 -4.20
C LEU A 291 -37.01 -10.70 -5.37
N ASN A 292 -37.15 -11.99 -5.08
CA ASN A 292 -37.27 -13.04 -6.11
C ASN A 292 -38.53 -12.86 -6.96
N TYR A 293 -39.68 -12.53 -6.35
CA TYR A 293 -40.90 -12.22 -7.09
C TYR A 293 -40.69 -11.08 -8.11
N ILE A 294 -40.06 -9.98 -7.69
CA ILE A 294 -39.82 -8.86 -8.59
C ILE A 294 -38.77 -9.22 -9.66
N ALA A 295 -37.77 -10.02 -9.31
CA ALA A 295 -36.75 -10.47 -10.24
C ALA A 295 -37.32 -11.37 -11.35
N ASP A 296 -38.25 -12.26 -11.00
CA ASP A 296 -38.90 -13.18 -11.95
C ASP A 296 -39.93 -12.47 -12.83
N GLU A 297 -40.72 -11.55 -12.28
CA GLU A 297 -41.75 -10.81 -13.03
C GLU A 297 -41.19 -9.66 -13.89
N TYR A 298 -40.06 -9.08 -13.48
CA TYR A 298 -39.44 -7.94 -14.16
C TYR A 298 -37.99 -8.27 -14.52
N ASP A 299 -37.04 -7.83 -13.70
CA ASP A 299 -35.61 -8.12 -13.84
C ASP A 299 -34.90 -7.92 -12.49
N VAL A 300 -33.66 -8.40 -12.39
CA VAL A 300 -32.85 -8.29 -11.17
C VAL A 300 -32.50 -6.84 -10.82
N PRO A 301 -32.05 -5.96 -11.74
CA PRO A 301 -31.82 -4.54 -11.44
C PRO A 301 -33.04 -3.87 -10.82
N GLN A 302 -34.23 -4.01 -11.39
CA GLN A 302 -35.48 -3.42 -10.89
C GLN A 302 -35.86 -4.02 -9.54
N ALA A 303 -35.58 -5.30 -9.29
CA ALA A 303 -35.78 -5.91 -7.98
C ALA A 303 -34.91 -5.22 -6.91
N VAL A 304 -33.61 -5.07 -7.15
CA VAL A 304 -32.68 -4.38 -6.24
C VAL A 304 -33.07 -2.91 -6.04
N MET A 305 -33.40 -2.20 -7.12
CA MET A 305 -33.85 -0.80 -7.05
C MET A 305 -35.17 -0.65 -6.27
N SER A 306 -36.06 -1.64 -6.40
CA SER A 306 -37.29 -1.69 -5.61
C SER A 306 -36.99 -1.88 -4.13
N MET A 307 -36.00 -2.70 -3.78
CA MET A 307 -35.58 -2.87 -2.38
C MET A 307 -34.99 -1.58 -1.82
N ILE A 308 -34.16 -0.86 -2.55
CA ILE A 308 -33.64 0.44 -2.10
C ILE A 308 -34.79 1.44 -1.88
N SER A 309 -35.81 1.43 -2.74
CA SER A 309 -37.00 2.27 -2.56
C SER A 309 -37.90 1.83 -1.39
N LEU A 310 -37.79 0.58 -0.92
CA LEU A 310 -38.42 0.10 0.31
C LEU A 310 -37.69 0.69 1.51
N TYR A 311 -36.35 0.60 1.53
CA TYR A 311 -35.52 1.18 2.60
C TYR A 311 -35.63 2.70 2.72
N ASN A 312 -35.66 3.43 1.60
CA ASN A 312 -35.79 4.90 1.62
C ASN A 312 -37.12 5.42 2.18
N LYS A 313 -38.10 4.55 2.41
CA LYS A 313 -39.40 4.90 3.01
C LYS A 313 -39.47 4.60 4.50
N MET A 314 -38.46 3.96 5.05
CA MET A 314 -38.36 3.71 6.48
C MET A 314 -37.62 4.87 7.13
N ASP A 315 -38.00 5.20 8.37
CA ASP A 315 -37.31 6.23 9.13
C ASP A 315 -35.92 5.73 9.55
N VAL A 316 -34.96 6.65 9.72
CA VAL A 316 -33.58 6.31 10.09
C VAL A 316 -33.58 5.63 11.46
N GLY A 317 -33.05 4.41 11.55
CA GLY A 317 -33.02 3.62 12.78
C GLY A 317 -34.14 2.57 12.91
N GLU A 318 -35.07 2.50 11.95
CA GLU A 318 -36.11 1.46 11.94
C GLU A 318 -35.65 0.20 11.20
N THR A 319 -35.78 -0.95 11.87
CA THR A 319 -35.51 -2.26 11.25
C THR A 319 -36.67 -2.67 10.33
N LEU A 320 -36.32 -3.39 9.26
CA LEU A 320 -37.30 -3.88 8.30
C LEU A 320 -38.29 -4.83 9.00
N SER A 321 -39.58 -4.52 8.90
CA SER A 321 -40.67 -5.35 9.44
C SER A 321 -41.44 -6.09 8.34
N ALA A 322 -42.00 -7.25 8.68
CA ALA A 322 -42.83 -8.03 7.75
C ALA A 322 -44.09 -7.26 7.31
N ASP A 323 -44.64 -6.44 8.20
CA ASP A 323 -45.77 -5.56 7.90
C ASP A 323 -45.40 -4.50 6.84
N ALA A 324 -44.22 -3.88 6.94
CA ALA A 324 -43.73 -2.92 5.96
C ALA A 324 -43.56 -3.55 4.57
N ILE A 325 -43.05 -4.78 4.50
CA ILE A 325 -42.89 -5.55 3.26
C ILE A 325 -44.27 -5.84 2.64
N SER A 326 -45.22 -6.34 3.43
CA SER A 326 -46.57 -6.65 2.94
C SER A 326 -47.31 -5.40 2.47
N ALA A 327 -47.16 -4.27 3.17
CA ALA A 327 -47.72 -2.99 2.79
C ALA A 327 -47.09 -2.45 1.50
N TYR A 328 -45.77 -2.62 1.34
CA TYR A 328 -45.05 -2.24 0.12
C TYR A 328 -45.53 -3.05 -1.09
N LEU A 329 -45.64 -4.38 -0.93
CA LEU A 329 -46.12 -5.29 -1.97
C LEU A 329 -47.52 -4.88 -2.44
N LYS A 330 -48.47 -4.72 -1.52
CA LYS A 330 -49.86 -4.33 -1.84
C LYS A 330 -49.94 -2.99 -2.56
N ARG A 331 -49.09 -2.02 -2.18
CA ARG A 331 -49.10 -0.67 -2.77
C ARG A 331 -48.47 -0.63 -4.15
N LYS A 332 -47.32 -1.27 -4.34
CA LYS A 332 -46.54 -1.17 -5.60
C LYS A 332 -46.95 -2.22 -6.63
N TYR A 333 -47.38 -3.40 -6.16
CA TYR A 333 -47.76 -4.54 -6.99
C TYR A 333 -49.17 -5.02 -6.60
N PRO A 334 -50.22 -4.23 -6.89
CA PRO A 334 -51.60 -4.57 -6.49
C PRO A 334 -52.17 -5.82 -7.17
N LYS A 335 -51.48 -6.35 -8.20
CA LYS A 335 -51.85 -7.60 -8.87
C LYS A 335 -51.29 -8.85 -8.18
N ALA A 336 -50.29 -8.69 -7.32
CA ALA A 336 -49.65 -9.79 -6.62
C ALA A 336 -50.50 -10.20 -5.41
N ASP A 337 -50.73 -11.49 -5.24
CA ASP A 337 -51.33 -12.02 -4.01
C ASP A 337 -50.24 -12.10 -2.91
N PRO A 338 -50.37 -11.36 -1.79
CA PRO A 338 -49.40 -11.41 -0.71
C PRO A 338 -49.20 -12.82 -0.14
N GLU A 339 -50.25 -13.65 -0.13
CA GLU A 339 -50.15 -15.01 0.40
C GLU A 339 -49.30 -15.90 -0.52
N ASN A 340 -49.44 -15.73 -1.84
CA ASN A 340 -48.64 -16.48 -2.81
C ASN A 340 -47.16 -16.08 -2.77
N VAL A 341 -46.86 -14.80 -2.49
CA VAL A 341 -45.48 -14.31 -2.47
C VAL A 341 -44.79 -14.56 -1.13
N LEU A 342 -45.45 -14.26 -0.01
CA LEU A 342 -44.83 -14.28 1.33
C LEU A 342 -45.18 -15.53 2.14
N GLY A 343 -46.25 -16.25 1.80
CA GLY A 343 -46.75 -17.41 2.54
C GLY A 343 -45.84 -18.63 2.49
N THR A 344 -46.18 -19.65 3.28
CA THR A 344 -45.36 -20.85 3.48
C THR A 344 -45.11 -21.65 2.20
N GLU A 345 -46.08 -21.71 1.29
CA GLU A 345 -45.99 -22.43 0.00
C GLU A 345 -45.56 -21.54 -1.19
N SER A 346 -44.89 -20.42 -0.91
CA SER A 346 -44.41 -19.49 -1.94
C SER A 346 -43.41 -20.16 -2.89
N GLU A 347 -43.66 -20.01 -4.21
CA GLU A 347 -42.75 -20.48 -5.27
C GLU A 347 -41.44 -19.66 -5.31
N TYR A 348 -41.41 -18.48 -4.68
CA TYR A 348 -40.30 -17.53 -4.72
C TYR A 348 -39.24 -17.75 -3.62
N ASP A 349 -39.27 -18.90 -2.94
CA ASP A 349 -38.34 -19.23 -1.85
C ASP A 349 -37.08 -19.99 -2.31
N TYR A 350 -36.85 -20.08 -3.62
CA TYR A 350 -35.70 -20.78 -4.20
C TYR A 350 -34.37 -20.09 -3.82
N LYS A 351 -33.28 -20.87 -3.76
CA LYS A 351 -31.90 -20.41 -3.45
C LYS A 351 -31.67 -19.76 -2.07
N ARG A 352 -32.71 -19.56 -1.25
CA ARG A 352 -32.60 -19.05 0.13
C ARG A 352 -31.58 -19.83 0.96
N LYS A 353 -31.70 -21.16 0.96
CA LYS A 353 -30.79 -22.08 1.66
C LYS A 353 -29.37 -22.06 1.09
N ASP A 354 -29.25 -21.87 -0.22
CA ASP A 354 -27.96 -21.90 -0.90
C ASP A 354 -27.10 -20.70 -0.49
N GLY A 355 -27.71 -19.52 -0.30
CA GLY A 355 -27.01 -18.32 0.19
C GLY A 355 -26.46 -18.51 1.60
N ALA A 356 -27.30 -18.98 2.53
CA ALA A 356 -26.88 -19.26 3.91
C ALA A 356 -25.82 -20.37 3.98
N LEU A 357 -25.97 -21.43 3.17
CA LEU A 357 -24.99 -22.51 3.09
C LEU A 357 -23.66 -22.01 2.51
N PHE A 358 -23.72 -21.18 1.47
CA PHE A 358 -22.53 -20.59 0.85
C PHE A 358 -21.76 -19.75 1.86
N TYR A 359 -22.43 -18.80 2.52
CA TYR A 359 -21.82 -17.99 3.57
C TYR A 359 -21.19 -18.85 4.69
N LYS A 360 -21.92 -19.85 5.19
CA LYS A 360 -21.42 -20.75 6.24
C LYS A 360 -20.19 -21.55 5.79
N LYS A 361 -20.18 -22.00 4.53
CA LYS A 361 -19.04 -22.73 3.96
C LYS A 361 -17.86 -21.80 3.77
N SER A 362 -18.04 -20.61 3.21
CA SER A 362 -16.97 -19.68 2.88
C SER A 362 -16.08 -19.29 4.06
N GLY A 363 -16.53 -19.50 5.30
CA GLY A 363 -15.72 -19.27 6.50
C GLY A 363 -15.49 -17.79 6.80
N LEU A 364 -16.28 -16.94 6.14
CA LEU A 364 -16.27 -15.49 6.28
C LEU A 364 -16.62 -15.07 7.72
N ASP A 365 -16.09 -13.91 8.11
CA ASP A 365 -16.31 -13.29 9.42
C ASP A 365 -17.69 -12.62 9.49
N ALA A 366 -17.86 -11.57 10.28
CA ALA A 366 -19.15 -10.91 10.47
C ALA A 366 -19.70 -10.26 9.18
N LEU A 367 -21.03 -10.24 9.07
CA LEU A 367 -21.75 -9.47 8.05
C LEU A 367 -21.90 -8.00 8.50
N PRO A 368 -21.92 -7.05 7.54
CA PRO A 368 -21.81 -7.25 6.09
C PRO A 368 -20.36 -7.44 5.60
N LEU A 369 -20.17 -8.10 4.45
CA LEU A 369 -18.86 -8.33 3.85
C LEU A 369 -18.91 -8.21 2.32
N ALA A 370 -17.87 -7.65 1.71
CA ALA A 370 -17.66 -7.64 0.27
C ALA A 370 -16.48 -8.52 -0.17
N LEU A 371 -16.62 -9.17 -1.32
CA LEU A 371 -15.52 -9.81 -2.04
C LEU A 371 -15.20 -9.01 -3.30
N PHE A 372 -13.92 -8.74 -3.56
CA PHE A 372 -13.44 -8.17 -4.81
C PHE A 372 -12.63 -9.22 -5.58
N ASN A 373 -13.12 -9.66 -6.75
CA ASN A 373 -12.55 -10.77 -7.52
C ASN A 373 -12.30 -12.03 -6.67
N GLY A 374 -13.18 -12.29 -5.69
CA GLY A 374 -13.10 -13.41 -4.76
C GLY A 374 -12.32 -13.12 -3.47
N ILE A 375 -11.50 -12.07 -3.42
CA ILE A 375 -10.74 -11.72 -2.21
C ILE A 375 -11.66 -10.96 -1.23
N PRO A 376 -11.80 -11.40 0.03
CA PRO A 376 -12.58 -10.68 1.03
C PRO A 376 -11.92 -9.35 1.41
N LEU A 377 -12.74 -8.31 1.55
CA LEU A 377 -12.30 -7.02 2.10
C LEU A 377 -12.18 -7.11 3.62
N ASN A 378 -11.26 -6.34 4.19
CA ASN A 378 -11.14 -6.24 5.64
C ASN A 378 -12.33 -5.45 6.22
N PRO A 379 -12.74 -5.70 7.47
CA PRO A 379 -13.81 -4.92 8.11
C PRO A 379 -13.54 -3.42 8.13
N ASP A 380 -12.27 -3.01 8.26
CA ASP A 380 -11.86 -1.62 8.23
C ASP A 380 -12.05 -0.98 6.84
N GLU A 381 -12.07 -1.79 5.77
CA GLU A 381 -12.28 -1.36 4.39
C GLU A 381 -13.77 -1.33 3.99
N MET A 382 -14.67 -1.76 4.89
CA MET A 382 -16.11 -1.89 4.62
C MET A 382 -16.91 -0.62 4.96
N ASP A 383 -16.28 0.44 5.44
CA ASP A 383 -16.92 1.72 5.69
C ASP A 383 -17.46 2.32 4.36
N PRO A 384 -18.77 2.58 4.20
CA PRO A 384 -19.35 3.00 2.93
C PRO A 384 -18.73 4.25 2.31
N GLU A 385 -18.26 5.20 3.13
CA GLU A 385 -17.60 6.43 2.64
C GLU A 385 -16.22 6.14 2.04
N GLU A 386 -15.44 5.23 2.64
CA GLU A 386 -14.12 4.86 2.16
C GLU A 386 -14.18 3.78 1.06
N LEU A 387 -15.17 2.89 1.12
CA LEU A 387 -15.34 1.75 0.24
C LEU A 387 -15.43 2.17 -1.23
N GLU A 388 -16.06 3.30 -1.54
CA GLU A 388 -16.08 3.84 -2.91
C GLU A 388 -14.65 4.03 -3.44
N THR A 389 -13.81 4.72 -2.67
CA THR A 389 -12.43 5.02 -3.04
C THR A 389 -11.58 3.76 -3.10
N ILE A 390 -11.76 2.85 -2.15
CA ILE A 390 -11.04 1.57 -2.07
C ILE A 390 -11.34 0.70 -3.30
N ILE A 391 -12.60 0.58 -3.71
CA ILE A 391 -12.98 -0.22 -4.88
C ILE A 391 -12.39 0.38 -6.16
N LEU A 392 -12.46 1.70 -6.32
CA LEU A 392 -11.88 2.38 -7.49
C LEU A 392 -10.35 2.19 -7.54
N GLN A 393 -9.67 2.30 -6.39
CA GLN A 393 -8.24 2.04 -6.29
C GLN A 393 -7.92 0.58 -6.64
N ARG A 394 -8.70 -0.39 -6.14
CA ARG A 394 -8.47 -1.81 -6.39
C ARG A 394 -8.69 -2.20 -7.85
N ILE A 395 -9.62 -1.54 -8.55
CA ILE A 395 -9.77 -1.63 -10.01
C ILE A 395 -8.49 -1.17 -10.71
N MET A 396 -7.94 -0.02 -10.31
CA MET A 396 -6.72 0.52 -10.91
C MET A 396 -5.51 -0.40 -10.68
N ASP A 397 -5.33 -0.89 -9.46
CA ASP A 397 -4.23 -1.79 -9.11
C ASP A 397 -4.34 -3.12 -9.88
N SER A 398 -5.53 -3.72 -9.90
CA SER A 398 -5.80 -4.98 -10.58
C SER A 398 -5.70 -4.88 -12.11
N THR A 399 -5.95 -3.69 -12.68
CA THR A 399 -5.79 -3.44 -14.12
C THR A 399 -4.37 -3.75 -14.60
N THR A 400 -3.36 -3.44 -13.79
CA THR A 400 -1.94 -3.70 -14.15
C THR A 400 -1.65 -5.19 -14.26
N THR A 401 -2.27 -6.01 -13.41
CA THR A 401 -2.19 -7.47 -13.45
C THR A 401 -2.81 -8.02 -14.72
N PHE A 402 -4.02 -7.56 -15.09
CA PHE A 402 -4.66 -7.98 -16.35
C PHE A 402 -3.88 -7.52 -17.59
N GLN A 403 -3.34 -6.30 -17.59
CA GLN A 403 -2.47 -5.81 -18.67
C GLN A 403 -1.26 -6.72 -18.87
N ARG A 404 -0.61 -7.13 -17.78
CA ARG A 404 0.51 -8.07 -17.82
C ARG A 404 0.07 -9.43 -18.37
N ALA A 405 -1.07 -9.96 -17.91
CA ALA A 405 -1.60 -11.24 -18.36
C ALA A 405 -1.93 -11.25 -19.87
N VAL A 406 -2.55 -10.17 -20.39
CA VAL A 406 -2.84 -10.02 -21.82
C VAL A 406 -1.54 -9.86 -22.62
N PHE A 407 -0.59 -9.04 -22.14
CA PHE A 407 0.70 -8.84 -22.82
C PHE A 407 1.51 -10.13 -22.92
N MET A 408 1.51 -10.96 -21.87
CA MET A 408 2.19 -12.25 -21.83
C MET A 408 1.42 -13.36 -22.57
N GLY A 409 0.22 -13.07 -23.10
CA GLY A 409 -0.63 -14.06 -23.77
C GLY A 409 -1.25 -15.12 -22.86
N GLN A 410 -1.28 -14.88 -21.54
CA GLN A 410 -1.94 -15.75 -20.56
C GLN A 410 -3.46 -15.62 -20.60
N LEU A 411 -3.95 -14.42 -20.97
CA LEU A 411 -5.38 -14.15 -21.18
C LEU A 411 -5.62 -13.84 -22.66
N ALA A 412 -6.35 -14.72 -23.34
CA ALA A 412 -6.68 -14.60 -24.77
C ALA A 412 -8.15 -14.20 -24.99
N GLU A 413 -8.44 -13.66 -26.18
CA GLU A 413 -9.75 -13.07 -26.52
C GLU A 413 -10.95 -14.04 -26.43
N GLY A 414 -10.70 -15.35 -26.53
CA GLY A 414 -11.74 -16.39 -26.43
C GLY A 414 -11.88 -17.01 -25.03
N MET A 415 -11.13 -16.55 -24.04
CA MET A 415 -11.17 -17.06 -22.67
C MET A 415 -12.14 -16.23 -21.82
N ASP A 416 -12.87 -16.89 -20.93
CA ASP A 416 -13.63 -16.21 -19.88
C ASP A 416 -12.65 -15.69 -18.82
N VAL A 417 -12.74 -14.38 -18.56
CA VAL A 417 -11.87 -13.71 -17.58
C VAL A 417 -12.14 -14.18 -16.16
N VAL A 418 -13.39 -14.48 -15.84
CA VAL A 418 -13.79 -14.98 -14.52
C VAL A 418 -13.22 -16.38 -14.29
N ASP A 419 -13.24 -17.25 -15.30
CA ASP A 419 -12.62 -18.57 -15.19
C ASP A 419 -11.11 -18.46 -14.98
N HIS A 420 -10.43 -17.59 -15.74
CA HIS A 420 -9.01 -17.33 -15.55
C HIS A 420 -8.68 -16.81 -14.14
N LEU A 421 -9.54 -15.97 -13.57
CA LEU A 421 -9.40 -15.47 -12.19
C LEU A 421 -9.59 -16.58 -11.16
N MET A 422 -10.56 -17.45 -11.36
CA MET A 422 -10.89 -18.52 -10.40
C MET A 422 -9.98 -19.75 -10.51
N GLU A 423 -9.16 -19.84 -11.56
CA GLU A 423 -8.13 -20.88 -11.73
C GLU A 423 -6.78 -20.52 -11.07
N GLN A 424 -6.66 -19.34 -10.47
CA GLN A 424 -5.44 -18.91 -9.79
C GLN A 424 -5.16 -19.75 -8.53
N ALA A 425 -3.87 -19.90 -8.19
CA ALA A 425 -3.43 -20.77 -7.10
C ALA A 425 -3.89 -20.32 -5.69
N ASN A 426 -4.28 -19.05 -5.52
CA ASN A 426 -4.79 -18.50 -4.27
C ASN A 426 -6.31 -18.69 -4.09
N VAL A 427 -7.00 -19.26 -5.08
CA VAL A 427 -8.45 -19.48 -5.04
C VAL A 427 -8.74 -20.80 -4.32
N VAL A 428 -9.53 -20.72 -3.25
CA VAL A 428 -9.90 -21.88 -2.45
C VAL A 428 -11.03 -22.63 -3.16
N PRO A 429 -10.83 -23.91 -3.51
CA PRO A 429 -11.86 -24.71 -4.14
C PRO A 429 -13.01 -25.00 -3.17
N ARG A 430 -14.20 -25.19 -3.75
CA ARG A 430 -15.55 -25.33 -3.16
C ARG A 430 -15.70 -26.26 -1.93
N ASN A 431 -14.72 -27.09 -1.59
CA ASN A 431 -14.81 -28.14 -0.56
C ASN A 431 -13.90 -27.94 0.68
N GLU A 432 -12.98 -26.97 0.71
CA GLU A 432 -11.86 -26.94 1.69
C GLU A 432 -11.84 -25.70 2.63
N SER A 433 -12.91 -24.92 2.69
CA SER A 433 -12.94 -23.62 3.39
C SER A 433 -12.97 -23.69 4.93
N THR A 434 -13.03 -24.89 5.53
CA THR A 434 -13.05 -25.05 7.00
C THR A 434 -11.70 -24.85 7.70
N HIS A 435 -10.58 -24.80 6.97
CA HIS A 435 -9.24 -24.77 7.56
C HIS A 435 -8.72 -23.38 7.95
N PHE A 436 -9.32 -22.29 7.47
CA PHE A 436 -8.73 -20.93 7.58
C PHE A 436 -9.20 -20.09 8.75
N LYS A 437 -10.04 -20.61 9.66
CA LYS A 437 -10.57 -19.86 10.82
C LYS A 437 -9.53 -19.49 11.89
N HIS A 438 -8.26 -19.83 11.73
CA HIS A 438 -7.22 -19.48 12.70
C HIS A 438 -6.07 -18.78 11.99
N ARG A 439 -6.03 -17.44 12.07
CA ARG A 439 -4.73 -16.80 12.31
C ARG A 439 -4.19 -17.45 13.58
N PRO A 440 -3.07 -18.19 13.55
CA PRO A 440 -2.53 -18.74 14.77
C PRO A 440 -2.19 -17.55 15.68
N LYS A 441 -2.94 -17.39 16.77
CA LYS A 441 -2.41 -16.68 17.93
C LYS A 441 -1.13 -17.41 18.28
N ILE A 442 0.01 -16.80 17.98
CA ILE A 442 1.31 -17.25 18.45
C ILE A 442 1.14 -17.50 19.95
N PRO A 443 1.28 -18.74 20.44
CA PRO A 443 1.20 -18.99 21.86
C PRO A 443 2.30 -18.15 22.51
N GLY A 444 1.90 -17.20 23.36
CA GLY A 444 2.83 -16.51 24.22
C GLY A 444 3.65 -17.58 24.94
N LEU A 445 4.98 -17.53 24.77
CA LEU A 445 5.90 -18.37 25.52
C LEU A 445 5.62 -18.15 27.01
N HIS A 446 4.86 -19.06 27.61
CA HIS A 446 4.85 -19.24 29.04
C HIS A 446 6.27 -19.63 29.44
N ARG A 447 6.97 -18.71 30.11
CA ARG A 447 8.20 -19.02 30.85
C ARG A 447 7.88 -20.16 31.83
N PRO A 448 8.60 -21.29 31.82
CA PRO A 448 8.57 -22.18 32.96
C PRO A 448 9.33 -21.48 34.09
N ALA A 449 8.64 -21.31 35.22
CA ALA A 449 9.26 -20.93 36.49
C ALA A 449 10.36 -21.95 36.81
N SER A 450 11.59 -21.47 37.03
CA SER A 450 12.68 -22.30 37.51
C SER A 450 12.40 -22.74 38.94
N CYS A 451 12.19 -24.04 39.15
CA CYS A 451 12.46 -24.66 40.44
C CYS A 451 13.94 -25.04 40.51
N ARG A 452 14.72 -24.17 41.16
CA ARG A 452 15.80 -24.41 42.14
C ARG A 452 16.82 -23.29 42.13
#